data_AF-A0A3D2YZ58-F1
#
_entry.id   AF-A0A3D2YZ58-F1
#
_cell.length_a   1.000
_cell.length_b   1.000
_cell.length_c   1.000
_cell.angle_alpha   90.00
_cell.angle_beta   90.00
_cell.angle_gamma   90.00
#
_symmetry.space_group_name_H-M   'P 1'
#
loop_
_entity.id
_entity.type
_entity.pdbx_description
1 polymer ?
#
loop_
_entity_poly.entity_id
_entity_poly.type
_entity_poly.pdbx_seq_one_letter_code
_entity_poly.pdbx_strand_id
1 'polypeptide(L)'
;MCLLLALTTIGCGLRTIPPLRHIPIIGAERVTTTTDVLVRALHDRDVSVRAEAVELPGLLATSPNDGTRKKVAAVLGWALEDGDPGLRLQAMEELGRIEAKYANKYLNLALKDPNPFVRGKVL
;
A
#
# COMPACT_ATOMS: atom_id res chain seq x y z
N MET A 1 -36.12 7.55 34.29
CA MET A 1 -34.71 7.22 34.60
C MET A 1 -34.39 5.84 34.07
N CYS A 2 -33.13 5.63 33.66
CA CYS A 2 -32.54 4.43 33.05
C CYS A 2 -32.81 4.20 31.56
N LEU A 3 -32.08 5.04 30.81
CA LEU A 3 -31.39 4.75 29.56
C LEU A 3 -30.67 3.39 29.62
N LEU A 4 -30.98 2.45 28.72
CA LEU A 4 -30.05 1.37 28.33
C LEU A 4 -30.21 1.14 26.83
N LEU A 5 -29.28 1.74 26.09
CA LEU A 5 -29.08 1.59 24.66
C LEU A 5 -28.93 0.12 24.28
N ALA A 6 -29.89 -0.39 23.51
CA ALA A 6 -29.69 -1.55 22.67
C ALA A 6 -28.74 -1.16 21.52
N LEU A 7 -27.43 -1.17 21.78
CA LEU A 7 -26.41 -1.15 20.74
C LEU A 7 -26.33 -2.54 20.12
N THR A 8 -27.29 -2.81 19.25
CA THR A 8 -27.11 -3.76 18.15
C THR A 8 -25.96 -3.29 17.26
N THR A 9 -25.18 -4.23 16.71
CA THR A 9 -24.26 -4.07 15.57
C THR A 9 -22.92 -3.33 15.78
N ILE A 10 -21.94 -3.94 16.47
CA ILE A 10 -20.51 -3.49 16.37
C ILE A 10 -19.56 -4.66 15.98
N GLY A 11 -20.09 -5.78 15.46
CA GLY A 11 -19.29 -6.98 15.19
C GLY A 11 -18.62 -7.09 13.80
N CYS A 12 -19.07 -6.32 12.79
CA CYS A 12 -18.67 -6.56 11.39
C CYS A 12 -17.82 -5.45 10.75
N GLY A 13 -17.84 -4.23 11.27
CA GLY A 13 -17.15 -3.09 10.63
C GLY A 13 -15.62 -3.11 10.73
N LEU A 14 -15.05 -3.84 11.70
CA LEU A 14 -13.59 -3.91 11.87
C LEU A 14 -12.90 -4.84 10.86
N ARG A 15 -13.63 -5.79 10.26
CA ARG A 15 -13.10 -6.72 9.23
C ARG A 15 -13.13 -6.15 7.81
N THR A 16 -13.85 -5.05 7.62
CA THR A 16 -13.96 -4.32 6.34
C THR A 16 -12.95 -3.18 6.25
N ILE A 17 -12.26 -2.82 7.33
CA ILE A 17 -11.20 -1.82 7.31
C ILE A 17 -9.88 -2.52 6.92
N PRO A 18 -9.31 -2.21 5.74
CA PRO A 18 -8.20 -2.96 5.14
C PRO A 18 -6.97 -3.18 6.02
N PRO A 19 -6.35 -2.16 6.65
CA PRO A 19 -5.18 -2.37 7.48
C PRO A 19 -5.52 -3.21 8.71
N LEU A 20 -6.73 -3.06 9.26
CA LEU A 20 -7.18 -3.80 10.44
C LEU A 20 -7.40 -5.29 10.15
N ARG A 21 -7.79 -5.66 8.91
CA ARG A 21 -7.91 -7.08 8.51
C ARG A 21 -6.58 -7.82 8.61
N HIS A 22 -5.46 -7.12 8.44
CA HIS A 22 -4.11 -7.70 8.53
C HIS A 22 -3.44 -7.53 9.91
N ILE A 23 -3.99 -6.70 10.82
CA ILE A 23 -3.48 -6.55 12.20
C ILE A 23 -3.40 -7.87 12.99
N PRO A 24 -4.36 -8.83 12.89
CA PRO A 24 -4.28 -10.09 13.63
C PRO A 24 -2.98 -10.87 13.39
N ILE A 25 -2.35 -10.67 12.24
CA ILE A 25 -1.09 -11.32 11.86
C ILE A 25 0.08 -10.83 12.72
N ILE A 26 0.11 -9.53 13.06
CA ILE A 26 1.17 -8.93 13.90
C ILE A 26 1.23 -9.61 15.28
N GLY A 27 0.10 -10.12 15.77
CA GLY A 27 0.02 -10.87 17.03
C GLY A 27 0.22 -12.39 16.90
N ALA A 28 0.04 -12.96 15.70
CA ALA A 28 0.08 -14.42 15.47
C ALA A 28 1.47 -14.93 15.06
N GLU A 29 2.23 -14.14 14.31
CA GLU A 29 3.60 -14.46 13.89
C GLU A 29 4.58 -13.65 14.74
N ARG A 30 5.50 -14.33 15.45
CA ARG A 30 6.45 -13.69 16.39
C ARG A 30 7.39 -12.67 15.75
N VAL A 31 7.46 -12.58 14.41
CA VAL A 31 8.22 -11.57 13.66
C VAL A 31 7.55 -11.32 12.29
N THR A 32 6.47 -10.53 12.23
CA THR A 32 5.96 -9.98 10.96
C THR A 32 6.32 -8.49 10.90
N THR A 33 7.00 -8.05 9.83
CA THR A 33 7.28 -6.62 9.65
C THR A 33 6.10 -5.91 8.98
N THR A 34 5.99 -4.59 9.16
CA THR A 34 5.00 -3.77 8.45
C THR A 34 5.07 -3.96 6.94
N THR A 35 6.28 -4.18 6.40
CA THR A 35 6.52 -4.48 4.99
C THR A 35 5.79 -5.74 4.53
N ASP A 36 5.83 -6.81 5.34
CA ASP A 36 5.21 -8.10 4.99
C ASP A 36 3.69 -7.99 4.98
N VAL A 37 3.15 -7.21 5.92
CA VAL A 37 1.71 -6.89 5.96
C VAL A 37 1.29 -6.14 4.71
N LEU A 38 2.04 -5.10 4.31
CA LEU A 38 1.73 -4.30 3.13
C LEU A 38 1.84 -5.12 1.84
N VAL A 39 2.87 -5.96 1.70
CA VAL A 39 3.02 -6.85 0.54
C VAL A 39 1.83 -7.81 0.43
N ARG A 40 1.35 -8.38 1.55
CA ARG A 40 0.14 -9.22 1.51
C ARG A 40 -1.11 -8.42 1.13
N ALA A 41 -1.24 -7.19 1.64
CA ALA A 41 -2.37 -6.31 1.33
C ALA A 41 -2.41 -5.91 -0.16
N LEU A 42 -1.25 -5.77 -0.82
CA LEU A 42 -1.15 -5.58 -2.27
C LEU A 42 -1.66 -6.76 -3.09
N HIS A 43 -1.90 -7.92 -2.48
CA HIS A 43 -2.50 -9.08 -3.16
C HIS A 43 -3.93 -9.38 -2.67
N ASP A 44 -4.55 -8.48 -1.91
CA ASP A 44 -5.95 -8.66 -1.51
C ASP A 44 -6.89 -8.56 -2.73
N ARG A 45 -7.99 -9.31 -2.68
CA ARG A 45 -8.99 -9.33 -3.75
C ARG A 45 -9.73 -8.00 -3.86
N ASP A 46 -9.85 -7.29 -2.74
CA ASP A 46 -10.48 -5.99 -2.66
C ASP A 46 -9.51 -4.89 -3.15
N VAL A 47 -9.91 -4.18 -4.20
CA VAL A 47 -9.14 -3.07 -4.80
C VAL A 47 -8.89 -1.97 -3.77
N SER A 48 -9.84 -1.70 -2.88
CA SER A 48 -9.67 -0.66 -1.85
C SER A 48 -8.58 -1.02 -0.85
N VAL A 49 -8.43 -2.32 -0.52
CA VAL A 49 -7.33 -2.79 0.33
C VAL A 49 -5.98 -2.61 -0.36
N ARG A 50 -5.91 -2.94 -1.65
CA ARG A 50 -4.68 -2.75 -2.43
C ARG A 50 -4.32 -1.26 -2.56
N ALA A 51 -5.30 -0.38 -2.76
CA ALA A 51 -5.11 1.07 -2.82
C ALA A 51 -4.51 1.64 -1.54
N GLU A 52 -5.05 1.24 -0.39
CA GLU A 52 -4.55 1.68 0.91
C GLU A 52 -3.13 1.16 1.18
N ALA A 53 -2.82 -0.05 0.71
CA ALA A 53 -1.47 -0.61 0.78
C ALA A 53 -0.45 0.13 -0.09
N VAL A 54 -0.88 0.90 -1.10
CA VAL A 54 -0.04 1.81 -1.90
C VAL A 54 0.07 3.19 -1.24
N GLU A 55 -1.02 3.70 -0.66
CA GLU A 55 -1.08 5.02 -0.03
C GLU A 55 -0.21 5.11 1.25
N LEU A 56 -0.31 4.10 2.12
CA LEU A 56 0.42 4.03 3.39
C LEU A 56 1.95 4.16 3.24
N PRO A 57 2.61 3.40 2.34
CA PRO A 57 4.02 3.60 2.03
C PRO A 57 4.32 4.99 1.47
N GLY A 58 3.42 5.55 0.65
CA GLY A 58 3.55 6.91 0.10
C GLY A 58 3.74 7.98 1.17
N LEU A 59 3.02 7.86 2.29
CA LEU A 59 3.20 8.74 3.46
C LEU A 59 4.60 8.66 4.09
N LEU A 60 5.30 7.54 3.89
CA LEU A 60 6.64 7.29 4.41
C LEU A 60 7.73 7.58 3.37
N ALA A 61 7.38 8.04 2.16
CA ALA A 61 8.32 8.39 1.10
C ALA A 61 9.33 9.48 1.54
N THR A 62 8.91 10.36 2.46
CA THR A 62 9.71 11.48 3.00
C THR A 62 10.40 11.15 4.33
N SER A 63 10.33 9.90 4.79
CA SER A 63 10.98 9.47 6.04
C SER A 63 12.47 9.82 6.03
N PRO A 64 13.07 10.33 7.13
CA PRO A 64 14.50 10.63 7.21
C PRO A 64 15.39 9.37 7.17
N ASN A 65 14.84 8.20 7.49
CA ASN A 65 15.56 6.93 7.46
C ASN A 65 15.67 6.34 6.04
N ASP A 66 16.90 6.24 5.54
CA ASP A 66 17.25 5.68 4.23
C ASP A 66 16.76 4.23 4.04
N GLY A 67 16.84 3.41 5.08
CA GLY A 67 16.34 2.04 5.09
C GLY A 67 14.81 1.98 4.94
N THR A 68 14.08 2.93 5.54
CA THR A 68 12.63 3.05 5.37
C THR A 68 12.30 3.43 3.92
N ARG A 69 12.94 4.47 3.37
CA ARG A 69 12.68 4.89 1.98
C ARG A 69 12.98 3.78 0.97
N LYS A 70 14.05 3.01 1.20
CA LYS A 70 14.38 1.83 0.37
C LYS A 70 13.29 0.74 0.44
N LYS A 71 12.74 0.46 1.63
CA LYS A 71 11.65 -0.51 1.81
C LYS A 71 10.35 -0.02 1.17
N VAL A 72 10.00 1.24 1.37
CA VAL A 72 8.84 1.89 0.75
C VAL A 72 8.91 1.78 -0.77
N ALA A 73 10.05 2.16 -1.37
CA ALA A 73 10.25 2.03 -2.81
C ALA A 73 10.06 0.58 -3.28
N ALA A 74 10.49 -0.42 -2.48
CA ALA A 74 10.27 -1.82 -2.81
C ALA A 74 8.81 -2.24 -2.77
N VAL A 75 8.05 -1.85 -1.74
CA VAL A 75 6.61 -2.12 -1.66
C VAL A 75 5.88 -1.50 -2.85
N LEU A 76 6.15 -0.23 -3.17
CA LEU A 76 5.54 0.45 -4.32
C LEU A 76 5.96 -0.19 -5.66
N GLY A 77 7.18 -0.72 -5.73
CA GLY A 77 7.64 -1.50 -6.89
C GLY A 77 6.76 -2.72 -7.17
N TRP A 78 6.33 -3.44 -6.14
CA TRP A 78 5.39 -4.57 -6.29
C TRP A 78 4.02 -4.13 -6.79
N ALA A 79 3.55 -2.95 -6.37
CA ALA A 79 2.28 -2.40 -6.82
C ALA A 79 2.26 -2.02 -8.32
N LEU A 80 3.42 -1.90 -8.97
CA LEU A 80 3.51 -1.72 -10.43
C LEU A 80 3.14 -2.99 -11.22
N GLU A 81 2.94 -4.12 -10.55
CA GLU A 81 2.48 -5.37 -11.16
C GLU A 81 0.97 -5.58 -11.02
N ASP A 82 0.25 -4.63 -10.39
CA ASP A 82 -1.21 -4.75 -10.20
C ASP A 82 -1.95 -4.80 -11.54
N GLY A 83 -3.00 -5.62 -11.61
CA GLY A 83 -3.86 -5.69 -12.80
C GLY A 83 -4.60 -4.39 -13.08
N ASP A 84 -4.89 -3.61 -12.04
CA ASP A 84 -5.57 -2.31 -12.15
C ASP A 84 -4.58 -1.19 -12.54
N PRO A 85 -4.74 -0.56 -13.71
CA PRO A 85 -3.86 0.53 -14.13
C PRO A 85 -3.94 1.78 -13.24
N GLY A 86 -5.05 2.01 -12.54
CA GLY A 86 -5.19 3.10 -11.58
C GLY A 86 -4.28 2.90 -10.36
N LEU A 87 -4.17 1.66 -9.86
CA LEU A 87 -3.23 1.33 -8.79
C LEU A 87 -1.78 1.46 -9.22
N ARG A 88 -1.45 1.01 -10.45
CA ARG A 88 -0.10 1.20 -11.00
C ARG A 88 0.25 2.69 -11.14
N LEU A 89 -0.70 3.51 -11.58
CA LEU A 89 -0.53 4.96 -11.65
C LEU A 89 -0.32 5.58 -10.26
N GLN A 90 -1.07 5.16 -9.26
CA GLN A 90 -0.90 5.63 -7.88
C GLN A 90 0.48 5.23 -7.33
N ALA A 91 0.92 3.98 -7.55
CA ALA A 91 2.24 3.53 -7.13
C ALA A 91 3.38 4.32 -7.80
N MET A 92 3.20 4.69 -9.08
CA MET A 92 4.11 5.60 -9.79
C MET A 92 4.21 6.97 -9.13
N GLU A 93 3.06 7.56 -8.78
CA GLU A 93 3.00 8.88 -8.14
C GLU A 93 3.76 8.88 -6.80
N GLU A 94 3.57 7.84 -6.00
CA GLU A 94 4.28 7.71 -4.72
C GLU A 94 5.77 7.42 -4.92
N LEU A 95 6.16 6.62 -5.92
CA LEU A 95 7.57 6.40 -6.27
C LEU A 95 8.27 7.69 -6.71
N GLY A 96 7.56 8.58 -7.42
CA GLY A 96 8.08 9.88 -7.84
C GLY A 96 8.40 10.84 -6.68
N ARG A 97 7.83 10.60 -5.49
CA ARG A 97 8.11 11.36 -4.27
C ARG A 97 9.35 10.86 -3.51
N ILE A 98 9.88 9.70 -3.89
CA ILE A 98 11.05 9.08 -3.25
C ILE A 98 12.32 9.50 -4.01
N GLU A 99 13.41 9.70 -3.29
CA GLU A 99 14.72 9.96 -3.89
C GLU A 99 15.09 8.95 -4.99
N ALA A 100 15.57 9.47 -6.11
CA ALA A 100 15.93 8.73 -7.32
C ALA A 100 16.81 7.49 -7.06
N LYS A 101 17.73 7.55 -6.09
CA LYS A 101 18.59 6.41 -5.71
C LYS A 101 17.82 5.16 -5.29
N TYR A 102 16.58 5.29 -4.83
CA TYR A 102 15.72 4.17 -4.44
C TYR A 102 14.64 3.86 -5.48
N ALA A 103 14.10 4.90 -6.14
CA ALA A 103 12.95 4.78 -7.03
C ALA A 103 13.30 4.45 -8.48
N ASN A 104 14.46 4.88 -9.00
CA ASN A 104 14.77 4.85 -10.44
C ASN A 104 14.61 3.47 -11.09
N LYS A 105 15.00 2.40 -10.39
CA LYS A 105 14.87 1.04 -10.95
C LYS A 105 13.40 0.68 -11.21
N TYR A 106 12.47 1.16 -10.40
CA TYR A 106 11.03 0.92 -10.54
C TYR A 106 10.40 1.87 -11.56
N LEU A 107 10.81 3.15 -11.56
CA LEU A 107 10.39 4.12 -12.58
C LEU A 107 10.77 3.65 -14.00
N ASN A 108 11.97 3.08 -14.16
CA ASN A 108 12.42 2.51 -15.43
C ASN A 108 11.58 1.30 -15.89
N LEU A 109 11.02 0.53 -14.96
CA LEU A 109 10.10 -0.57 -15.30
C LEU A 109 8.77 -0.01 -15.79
N ALA A 110 8.25 1.03 -15.13
CA ALA A 110 6.97 1.61 -15.47
C ALA A 110 6.97 2.38 -16.80
N LEU A 111 8.12 2.81 -17.30
CA LEU A 111 8.27 3.27 -18.70
C LEU A 111 7.88 2.21 -19.74
N LYS A 112 7.80 0.93 -19.35
CA LYS A 112 7.39 -0.19 -20.20
C LYS A 112 5.95 -0.64 -19.93
N ASP A 113 5.20 0.06 -19.07
CA ASP A 113 3.82 -0.30 -18.74
C ASP A 113 2.96 -0.36 -20.02
N PRO A 114 2.05 -1.33 -20.19
CA PRO A 114 1.18 -1.37 -21.36
C PRO A 114 0.23 -0.17 -21.46
N ASN A 115 -0.14 0.45 -20.33
CA ASN A 115 -1.03 1.58 -20.28
C ASN A 115 -0.27 2.91 -20.54
N PRO A 116 -0.65 3.69 -21.58
CA PRO A 116 0.03 4.94 -21.92
C PRO A 116 -0.08 6.02 -20.82
N PHE A 117 -1.15 6.03 -20.03
CA PHE A 117 -1.31 6.98 -18.93
C PHE A 117 -0.30 6.70 -17.80
N VAL A 118 -0.04 5.42 -17.52
CA VAL A 118 0.96 5.01 -16.53
C VAL A 118 2.36 5.40 -17.03
N ARG A 119 2.71 5.05 -18.28
CA ARG A 119 4.02 5.42 -18.87
C ARG A 119 4.24 6.93 -18.92
N GLY A 120 3.22 7.68 -19.33
CA GLY A 120 3.29 9.13 -19.47
C GLY A 120 3.55 9.87 -18.16
N LYS A 121 3.27 9.22 -17.02
CA LYS A 121 3.49 9.81 -15.69
C LYS A 121 4.96 9.81 -15.25
N VAL A 122 5.81 8.99 -15.88
CA VAL A 122 7.24 8.91 -15.54
C VAL A 122 8.04 10.10 -16.09
N LEU A 123 7.51 10.74 -17.14
CA LEU A 123 8.12 11.87 -17.85
C LEU A 123 7.85 13.19 -17.12
#